data_AF-A0A5S4W9Q9-F1
#
_entry.id   AF-A0A5S4W9Q9-F1
#
_cell.length_a   1.000
_cell.length_b   1.000
_cell.length_c   1.000
_cell.angle_alpha   90.00
_cell.angle_beta   90.00
_cell.angle_gamma   90.00
#
_symmetry.space_group_name_H-M   'P 1'
#
loop_
_entity.id
_entity.type
_entity.pdbx_description
1 polymer ?
#
loop_
_entity_poly.entity_id
_entity_poly.type
_entity_poly.pdbx_seq_one_letter_code
_entity_poly.pdbx_strand_id
1 'polypeptide(L)' 'MLLDHPSDGPTAIRTQFGAIFVSLELSRSNWLITSLSPGKGEKMSRHSLTAGDVAGLMKL' A
#
# COMPACT_ATOMS: atom_id res chain seq x y z
N MET A 1 -5.44 8.37 -38.85
CA MET A 1 -6.54 8.37 -37.87
C MET A 1 -6.02 7.56 -36.69
N LEU A 2 -5.71 8.22 -35.59
CA LEU A 2 -4.97 7.65 -34.46
C LEU A 2 -5.75 7.97 -33.18
N LEU A 3 -5.53 7.11 -32.19
CA LEU A 3 -6.02 7.09 -30.82
C LEU A 3 -7.20 6.14 -30.58
N ASP A 4 -6.87 4.84 -30.61
CA ASP A 4 -7.29 3.91 -29.56
C ASP A 4 -7.20 4.63 -28.21
N HIS A 5 -8.35 4.95 -27.63
CA HIS A 5 -8.44 5.46 -26.28
C HIS A 5 -8.39 4.24 -25.34
N PRO A 6 -7.27 3.94 -24.66
CA PRO A 6 -7.32 2.97 -23.58
C PRO A 6 -8.23 3.57 -22.51
N SER A 7 -9.37 2.92 -22.31
CA SER A 7 -10.36 3.22 -21.31
C SER A 7 -9.68 3.34 -19.95
N ASP A 8 -9.43 4.58 -19.52
CA ASP A 8 -8.87 4.87 -18.21
C ASP A 8 -10.02 4.76 -17.20
N GLY A 9 -10.32 3.52 -16.81
CA GLY A 9 -11.15 3.26 -15.64
C GLY A 9 -10.58 4.01 -14.42
N PRO A 10 -11.40 4.37 -13.43
CA PRO A 10 -10.95 5.23 -12.33
C PRO A 10 -9.96 4.48 -11.45
N THR A 11 -8.68 4.54 -11.79
CA THR A 11 -7.59 4.21 -10.87
C THR A 11 -7.55 5.35 -9.87
N ALA A 12 -8.35 5.21 -8.80
CA ALA A 12 -8.68 6.26 -7.84
C ALA A 12 -7.48 6.90 -7.14
N ILE A 13 -6.26 6.42 -7.38
CA ILE A 13 -5.02 7.10 -7.00
C ILE A 13 -4.02 6.97 -8.16
N ARG A 14 -4.11 7.84 -9.18
CA ARG A 14 -2.96 8.08 -10.07
C ARG A 14 -1.91 8.84 -9.28
N THR A 15 -1.07 8.14 -8.53
CA THR A 15 -0.01 8.81 -7.77
C THR A 15 1.07 9.29 -8.74
N GLN A 16 0.94 10.54 -9.19
CA GLN A 16 2.04 11.28 -9.83
C GLN A 16 3.18 11.62 -8.82
N PHE A 17 3.05 11.18 -7.57
CA PHE A 17 4.08 11.25 -6.56
C PHE A 17 4.84 9.92 -6.52
N GLY A 18 6.16 9.97 -6.70
CA GLY A 18 7.08 8.86 -6.40
C GLY A 18 7.21 8.66 -4.89
N ALA A 19 6.09 8.38 -4.22
CA ALA A 19 5.99 8.23 -2.77
C ALA A 19 5.37 6.89 -2.43
N ILE A 20 5.91 6.24 -1.39
CA ILE A 20 5.34 5.02 -0.82
C ILE A 20 4.39 5.45 0.28
N PHE A 21 3.16 4.92 0.26
CA PHE A 21 2.22 5.12 1.36
C PHE A 21 2.31 3.96 2.32
N VAL A 22 2.34 4.26 3.62
CA VAL A 22 2.29 3.25 4.67
C VAL A 22 1.24 3.69 5.68
N SER A 23 0.32 2.79 6.03
CA SER A 23 -0.60 2.94 7.16
C SER A 23 -0.23 1.95 8.26
N LEU A 24 -0.30 2.42 9.50
CA LEU A 24 -0.09 1.63 10.71
C LEU A 24 -1.32 1.79 11.60
N GLU A 25 -2.01 0.69 11.86
CA GLU A 25 -3.17 0.64 12.75
C GLU A 25 -2.81 -0.20 13.99
N LEU A 26 -2.91 0.42 15.16
CA LEU A 26 -2.54 -0.19 16.44
C LEU A 26 -3.79 -0.48 17.27
N SER A 27 -4.17 -1.75 17.36
CA SER A 27 -5.15 -2.20 18.35
C SER A 27 -4.45 -2.84 19.56
N ARG A 28 -5.22 -3.15 20.61
CA ARG A 28 -4.69 -3.84 21.80
C ARG A 28 -4.29 -5.28 21.57
N SER A 29 -4.80 -5.93 20.51
CA SER A 29 -4.55 -7.36 20.25
C SER A 29 -3.71 -7.57 19.00
N ASN A 30 -3.87 -6.71 17.99
CA ASN A 30 -3.16 -6.82 16.73
C ASN A 30 -2.75 -5.46 16.18
N TRP A 31 -1.60 -5.41 15.53
CA TRP A 31 -1.13 -4.27 14.77
C TRP A 31 -1.18 -4.62 13.29
N LEU A 32 -1.68 -3.70 12.46
CA LEU A 32 -1.83 -3.89 11.02
C LEU A 32 -1.00 -2.85 10.28
N ILE A 33 -0.13 -3.32 9.39
CA ILE A 33 0.71 -2.49 8.54
C ILE A 33 0.28 -2.73 7.11
N THR A 34 -0.07 -1.67 6.39
CA THR A 34 -0.33 -1.75 4.95
C THR A 34 0.60 -0.79 4.22
N SER A 35 1.32 -1.28 3.23
CA SER A 35 2.14 -0.45 2.34
C SER A 35 1.58 -0.50 0.93
N LEU A 36 1.63 0.64 0.25
CA LEU A 36 1.23 0.80 -1.13
C LEU A 36 2.33 1.54 -1.88
N SER A 37 2.91 0.87 -2.87
CA SER A 37 3.88 1.45 -3.78
C SER A 37 3.22 1.66 -5.16
N PRO A 38 3.02 2.92 -5.60
CA PRO A 38 2.37 3.22 -6.87
C PRO A 38 3.34 3.07 -8.06
N GLY A 39 2.81 2.72 -9.24
CA GLY A 39 3.58 2.62 -10.49
C GLY A 39 3.11 1.50 -11.42
N LYS A 40 3.91 1.18 -12.44
CA LYS A 40 3.63 0.20 -13.52
C LYS A 40 3.59 -1.27 -13.05
N GLY A 41 3.46 -1.51 -11.76
CA GLY A 41 3.51 -2.78 -11.05
C GLY A 41 3.08 -2.60 -9.60
N GLU A 42 1.99 -1.84 -9.39
CA GLU A 42 1.41 -1.51 -8.09
C GLU A 42 1.48 -2.70 -7.13
N LYS A 43 2.21 -2.52 -6.02
CA LYS A 43 2.40 -3.54 -5.00
C LYS A 43 1.80 -3.05 -3.70
N MET A 44 0.77 -3.75 -3.27
CA MET A 44 0.21 -3.62 -1.93
C MET A 44 0.76 -4.76 -1.07
N SER A 45 1.33 -4.45 0.09
CA SER A 45 1.71 -5.44 1.10
C SER A 45 0.94 -5.19 2.38
N ARG A 46 0.50 -6.28 3.02
CA ARG A 46 -0.25 -6.23 4.28
C ARG A 46 0.38 -7.19 5.27
N HIS A 47 0.71 -6.69 6.45
CA HIS A 47 1.27 -7.47 7.55
C HIS A 47 0.44 -7.28 8.81
N SER A 48 -0.02 -8.39 9.39
CA SER A 48 -0.68 -8.41 10.69
C SER A 48 0.28 -8.99 11.72
N LEU A 49 0.48 -8.28 12.81
CA LEU A 49 1.33 -8.69 13.92
C LEU A 49 0.51 -8.73 15.21
N THR A 50 0.88 -9.59 16.15
CA THR A 50 0.34 -9.55 17.51
C THR A 50 0.75 -8.24 18.18
N ALA A 51 -0.17 -7.60 18.90
CA ALA A 51 0.14 -6.35 19.61
C ALA A 51 1.29 -6.55 20.61
N GLY A 52 2.25 -5.62 20.59
CA GLY A 52 3.44 -5.69 21.41
C GLY A 52 4.62 -6.44 20.78
N ASP A 53 4.45 -7.09 19.62
CA ASP A 53 5.56 -7.71 18.88
C ASP A 53 6.39 -6.66 18.11
N VAL A 54 7.11 -5.84 18.88
CA VAL A 54 8.02 -4.81 18.33
C VAL A 54 9.15 -5.45 17.51
N ALA A 55 9.60 -6.65 17.89
CA ALA A 55 10.63 -7.37 17.15
C ALA A 55 10.14 -7.81 15.77
N GLY A 56 8.89 -8.26 15.66
CA GLY A 56 8.23 -8.54 14.38
C GLY A 56 8.07 -7.29 13.52
N LEU A 57 7.72 -6.15 14.14
CA LEU A 57 7.58 -4.86 13.44
C LEU A 57 8.91 -4.39 12.81
N MET A 58 10.02 -4.55 13.52
CA MET A 58 11.35 -4.12 13.04
C MET A 58 11.92 -5.04 11.93
N LYS A 59 11.27 -6.16 11.63
CA LYS A 59 11.67 -7.13 10.60
C LYS A 59 10.85 -7.01 9.30
N LEU A 60 9.83 -6.16 9.28
CA LEU A 60 8.97 -5.94 8.11
C LEU A 60 9.70 -5.22 6.97
#